data_AF-A0A815YM53-F1
#
_entry.id   AF-A0A815YM53-F1
#
_cell.length_a   1.000
_cell.length_b   1.000
_cell.length_c   1.000
_cell.angle_alpha   90.00
_cell.angle_beta   90.00
_cell.angle_gamma   90.00
#
_symmetry.space_group_name_H-M   'P 1'
#
loop_
_entity.id
_entity.type
_entity.pdbx_description
1 polymer ?
#
loop_
_entity_poly.entity_id
_entity_poly.type
_entity_poly.pdbx_seq_one_letter_code
_entity_poly.pdbx_strand_id
1 'polypeptide(L)'
;YIQPIKLKCGTALGAPSVTNGVGPGWGTDWLSQFFSNCTLPSCTFDFLPIHWYGNSVSDFRAYVINVHALFPNYPLWITEFQFTDVSSTVTAGYVRGTLQWLDAQPYVARYSMFGPMNSPNMAGIPNGAMVTDDLSQLTEVGKIYAGLA
;
A
#
# COMPACT_ATOMS: atom_id res chain seq x y z
N TYR A 1 -16.31 -17.35 -5.41
CA TYR A 1 -17.00 -16.05 -5.29
C TYR A 1 -16.42 -14.98 -6.21
N ILE A 2 -15.09 -14.76 -6.20
CA ILE A 2 -14.49 -13.63 -6.95
C ILE A 2 -14.19 -13.94 -8.42
N GLN A 3 -13.62 -15.12 -8.73
CA GLN A 3 -13.22 -15.49 -10.10
C GLN A 3 -14.31 -15.33 -11.19
N PRO A 4 -15.61 -15.64 -10.93
CA PRO A 4 -16.67 -15.40 -11.91
C PRO A 4 -16.81 -13.94 -12.35
N ILE A 5 -16.41 -12.95 -11.54
CA ILE A 5 -16.50 -11.52 -11.89
C ILE A 5 -15.52 -11.21 -13.02
N LYS A 6 -14.29 -11.73 -12.96
CA LYS A 6 -13.32 -11.57 -14.06
C LYS A 6 -13.85 -12.15 -15.36
N LEU A 7 -14.37 -13.37 -15.31
CA LEU A 7 -14.87 -14.09 -16.49
C LEU A 7 -16.09 -13.43 -17.11
N LYS A 8 -16.99 -12.84 -16.30
CA LYS A 8 -18.25 -12.25 -16.79
C LYS A 8 -18.13 -10.77 -17.13
N CYS A 9 -17.31 -10.03 -16.40
CA CYS A 9 -17.27 -8.57 -16.47
C CYS A 9 -15.94 -8.03 -17.01
N GLY A 10 -14.93 -8.88 -17.23
CA GLY A 10 -13.60 -8.44 -17.66
C GLY A 10 -12.84 -7.64 -16.59
N THR A 11 -13.27 -7.70 -15.33
CA THR A 11 -12.65 -6.96 -14.22
C THR A 11 -11.31 -7.57 -13.82
N ALA A 12 -10.30 -6.71 -13.61
CA ALA A 12 -9.02 -7.13 -13.04
C ALA A 12 -9.18 -7.54 -11.56
N LEU A 13 -8.56 -8.63 -11.15
CA LEU A 13 -8.63 -9.17 -9.80
C LEU A 13 -7.30 -9.00 -9.07
N GLY A 14 -7.34 -8.31 -7.93
CA GLY A 14 -6.26 -8.36 -6.97
C GLY A 14 -6.27 -9.68 -6.21
N ALA A 15 -5.09 -10.16 -5.84
CA ALA A 15 -4.98 -11.11 -4.73
C ALA A 15 -5.53 -10.50 -3.42
N PRO A 16 -5.75 -11.27 -2.35
CA PRO A 16 -6.07 -10.69 -1.06
C PRO A 16 -4.93 -9.76 -0.60
N SER A 17 -5.28 -8.56 -0.14
CA SER A 17 -4.29 -7.63 0.42
C SER A 17 -3.79 -8.15 1.76
N VAL A 18 -2.48 -8.04 2.00
CA VAL A 18 -1.83 -8.51 3.22
C VAL A 18 -1.05 -7.39 3.91
N THR A 19 -0.86 -7.53 5.23
CA THR A 19 -0.05 -6.59 6.02
C THR A 19 1.45 -6.79 5.75
N ASN A 20 2.27 -5.88 6.29
CA ASN A 20 3.73 -6.05 6.37
C ASN A 20 4.18 -6.89 7.58
N GLY A 21 3.28 -7.67 8.20
CA GLY A 21 3.60 -8.55 9.31
C GLY A 21 4.55 -9.69 8.89
N VAL A 22 5.49 -10.03 9.77
CA VAL A 22 6.50 -11.08 9.54
C VAL A 22 6.22 -12.26 10.47
N GLY A 23 6.24 -13.47 9.91
CA GLY A 23 6.12 -14.72 10.65
C GLY A 23 5.08 -15.67 10.04
N PRO A 24 4.99 -16.89 10.59
CA PRO A 24 4.08 -17.91 10.07
C PRO A 24 2.62 -17.44 10.08
N GLY A 25 1.95 -17.51 8.93
CA GLY A 25 0.56 -17.13 8.77
C GLY A 25 0.31 -15.61 8.67
N TRP A 26 1.35 -14.79 8.51
CA TRP A 26 1.24 -13.34 8.35
C TRP A 26 1.79 -12.86 7.03
N GLY A 27 1.29 -11.71 6.56
CA GLY A 27 1.87 -10.99 5.42
C GLY A 27 2.10 -11.88 4.19
N THR A 28 3.34 -11.85 3.70
CA THR A 28 3.76 -12.62 2.52
C THR A 28 3.81 -14.14 2.75
N ASP A 29 3.95 -14.60 3.99
CA ASP A 29 3.89 -16.05 4.30
C ASP A 29 2.47 -16.57 4.07
N TRP A 30 1.46 -15.90 4.63
CA TRP A 30 0.06 -16.23 4.37
C TRP A 30 -0.29 -16.17 2.89
N LEU A 31 0.19 -15.14 2.19
CA LEU A 31 -0.05 -14.96 0.76
C LEU A 31 0.55 -16.11 -0.07
N SER A 32 1.74 -16.56 0.29
CA SER A 32 2.39 -17.71 -0.37
C SER A 32 1.60 -19.00 -0.17
N GLN A 33 1.09 -19.22 1.05
CA GLN A 33 0.19 -20.34 1.35
C GLN A 33 -1.12 -20.23 0.57
N PHE A 34 -1.70 -19.04 0.49
CA PHE A 34 -2.92 -18.78 -0.27
C PHE A 34 -2.75 -19.12 -1.75
N PHE A 35 -1.65 -18.66 -2.37
CA PHE A 35 -1.34 -18.99 -3.77
C PHE A 35 -1.15 -20.50 -3.97
N SER A 36 -0.45 -21.16 -3.04
CA SER A 36 -0.23 -22.62 -3.10
C SER A 36 -1.53 -23.42 -3.00
N ASN A 37 -2.52 -22.91 -2.26
CA ASN A 37 -3.83 -23.52 -2.12
C ASN A 37 -4.81 -23.14 -3.24
N CYS A 38 -4.50 -22.11 -4.05
CA CYS A 38 -5.36 -21.67 -5.14
C CYS A 38 -5.05 -22.43 -6.44
N THR A 39 -5.33 -23.73 -6.43
CA THR A 39 -4.89 -24.67 -7.48
C THR A 39 -5.87 -24.84 -8.64
N LEU A 40 -7.08 -24.30 -8.53
CA LEU A 40 -8.06 -24.38 -9.61
C LEU A 40 -7.56 -23.60 -10.83
N PRO A 41 -7.74 -24.09 -12.07
CA PRO A 41 -7.32 -23.37 -13.27
C PRO A 41 -7.94 -21.98 -13.42
N SER A 42 -9.10 -21.77 -12.79
CA SER A 42 -9.79 -20.48 -12.76
C SER A 42 -9.28 -19.55 -11.67
N CYS A 43 -8.36 -19.96 -10.80
CA CYS A 43 -7.78 -19.09 -9.79
C CYS A 43 -6.65 -18.26 -10.39
N THR A 44 -6.99 -17.05 -10.79
CA THR A 44 -6.07 -16.10 -11.41
C THR A 44 -6.12 -14.76 -10.70
N PHE A 45 -5.00 -14.04 -10.74
CA PHE A 45 -4.85 -12.68 -10.22
C PHE A 45 -4.13 -11.84 -11.26
N ASP A 46 -4.47 -10.55 -11.34
CA ASP A 46 -3.88 -9.60 -12.28
C ASP A 46 -2.85 -8.69 -11.60
N PHE A 47 -2.98 -8.50 -10.29
CA PHE A 47 -2.09 -7.66 -9.49
C PHE A 47 -2.04 -8.14 -8.03
N LEU A 48 -1.03 -7.67 -7.32
CA LEU A 48 -0.81 -7.99 -5.92
C LEU A 48 -1.01 -6.75 -5.04
N PRO A 49 -2.13 -6.65 -4.30
CA PRO A 49 -2.30 -5.59 -3.34
C PRO A 49 -1.51 -5.86 -2.06
N ILE A 50 -0.86 -4.84 -1.51
CA ILE A 50 -0.11 -4.92 -0.24
C ILE A 50 -0.33 -3.68 0.61
N HIS A 51 -0.30 -3.87 1.93
CA HIS A 51 -0.33 -2.80 2.91
C HIS A 51 1.01 -2.68 3.63
N TRP A 52 1.38 -1.45 4.01
CA TRP A 52 2.55 -1.22 4.84
C TRP A 52 2.36 -0.10 5.85
N TYR A 53 2.71 -0.37 7.11
CA TYR A 53 2.81 0.64 8.16
C TYR A 53 4.11 0.44 8.94
N GLY A 54 4.84 1.52 9.19
CA GLY A 54 6.12 1.50 9.91
C GLY A 54 6.74 2.88 9.97
N ASN A 55 7.96 3.03 10.47
CA ASN A 55 8.54 4.36 10.74
C ASN A 55 9.80 4.67 9.91
N SER A 56 10.09 3.86 8.89
CA SER A 56 11.34 3.91 8.13
C SER A 56 11.10 3.79 6.62
N VAL A 57 11.63 4.76 5.85
CA VAL A 57 11.59 4.73 4.38
C VAL A 57 12.42 3.57 3.82
N SER A 58 13.56 3.24 4.45
CA SER A 58 14.38 2.12 4.00
C SER A 58 13.63 0.80 4.13
N ASP A 59 12.87 0.64 5.20
CA ASP A 59 12.15 -0.60 5.50
C ASP A 59 10.93 -0.74 4.60
N PHE A 60 10.24 0.37 4.30
CA PHE A 60 9.20 0.40 3.27
C PHE A 60 9.74 -0.06 1.91
N ARG A 61 10.85 0.53 1.45
CA ARG A 61 11.46 0.17 0.16
C ARG A 61 11.90 -1.29 0.14
N ALA A 62 12.55 -1.75 1.21
CA ALA A 62 12.97 -3.14 1.35
C ALA A 62 11.78 -4.10 1.31
N TYR A 63 10.68 -3.77 2.00
CA TYR A 63 9.45 -4.55 1.96
C TYR A 63 8.87 -4.65 0.54
N VAL A 64 8.72 -3.52 -0.16
CA VAL A 64 8.18 -3.48 -1.53
C VAL A 64 9.06 -4.27 -2.51
N ILE A 65 10.39 -4.15 -2.40
CA ILE A 65 11.35 -4.92 -3.19
C ILE A 65 11.20 -6.43 -2.90
N ASN A 66 11.14 -6.80 -1.62
CA ASN A 66 11.06 -8.21 -1.21
C ASN A 66 9.74 -8.86 -1.67
N VAL A 67 8.62 -8.15 -1.56
CA VAL A 67 7.33 -8.65 -2.06
C VAL A 67 7.41 -8.90 -3.56
N HIS A 68 7.94 -7.96 -4.34
CA HIS A 68 8.06 -8.14 -5.78
C HIS A 68 9.02 -9.30 -6.12
N ALA A 69 10.12 -9.47 -5.39
CA ALA A 69 11.04 -10.59 -5.58
C ALA A 69 10.37 -11.96 -5.34
N LEU A 70 9.44 -12.05 -4.37
CA LEU A 70 8.66 -13.26 -4.10
C LEU A 70 7.59 -13.52 -5.17
N PHE A 71 7.03 -12.45 -5.75
CA PHE A 71 5.93 -12.50 -6.71
C PHE A 71 6.24 -11.70 -8.00
N PRO A 72 7.30 -12.05 -8.75
CA PRO A 72 7.86 -11.20 -9.81
C PRO A 72 6.93 -11.03 -11.01
N ASN A 73 5.95 -11.92 -11.17
CA ASN A 73 5.02 -11.91 -12.29
C ASN A 73 3.83 -10.96 -12.08
N TYR A 74 3.69 -10.34 -10.90
CA TYR A 74 2.55 -9.52 -10.56
C TYR A 74 2.96 -8.07 -10.35
N PRO A 75 2.31 -7.10 -11.02
CA PRO A 75 2.45 -5.70 -10.65
C PRO A 75 1.89 -5.48 -9.24
N LEU A 76 2.58 -4.66 -8.45
CA LEU A 76 2.18 -4.31 -7.11
C LEU A 76 1.18 -3.16 -7.12
N TRP A 77 0.13 -3.30 -6.32
CA TRP A 77 -0.75 -2.19 -5.93
C TRP A 77 -0.57 -1.95 -4.45
N ILE A 78 0.09 -0.87 -4.06
CA ILE A 78 0.27 -0.55 -2.63
C ILE A 78 -1.02 0.13 -2.17
N THR A 79 -2.02 -0.65 -1.77
CA THR A 79 -3.39 -0.15 -1.56
C THR A 79 -3.54 0.63 -0.26
N GLU A 80 -2.62 0.46 0.68
CA GLU A 80 -2.49 1.33 1.86
C GLU A 80 -1.03 1.43 2.28
N PHE A 81 -0.54 2.64 2.57
CA PHE A 81 0.70 2.82 3.32
C PHE A 81 0.72 4.12 4.12
N GLN A 82 1.42 4.12 5.26
CA GLN A 82 1.68 5.34 6.05
C GLN A 82 2.88 5.15 6.99
N PHE A 83 3.55 6.25 7.33
CA PHE A 83 4.60 6.28 8.35
C PHE A 83 4.04 6.52 9.75
N THR A 84 4.27 5.58 10.67
CA THR A 84 3.85 5.64 12.08
C THR A 84 4.94 6.22 12.97
N ASP A 85 4.56 6.75 14.13
CA ASP A 85 5.48 7.15 15.21
C ASP A 85 6.59 8.14 14.81
N VAL A 86 6.36 8.92 13.76
CA VAL A 86 7.26 9.98 13.26
C VAL A 86 6.55 11.32 13.32
N SER A 87 7.31 12.41 13.50
CA SER A 87 6.74 13.77 13.50
C SER A 87 6.10 14.13 12.15
N SER A 88 5.18 15.09 12.12
CA SER A 88 4.55 15.56 10.88
C SER A 88 5.55 16.08 9.85
N THR A 89 6.59 16.82 10.28
CA THR A 89 7.67 17.30 9.41
C THR A 89 8.47 16.15 8.79
N VAL A 90 8.81 15.13 9.59
CA VAL A 90 9.51 13.94 9.09
C VAL A 90 8.62 13.14 8.15
N THR A 91 7.33 13.00 8.48
CA THR A 91 6.32 12.33 7.63
C THR A 91 6.25 12.98 6.26
N ALA A 92 6.13 14.31 6.19
CA ALA A 92 6.10 15.04 4.91
C ALA A 92 7.35 14.78 4.06
N GLY A 93 8.55 14.81 4.66
CA GLY A 93 9.80 14.51 3.97
C GLY A 93 9.87 13.06 3.47
N TYR A 94 9.45 12.10 4.30
CA TYR A 94 9.40 10.68 3.95
C TYR A 94 8.42 10.41 2.81
N VAL A 95 7.23 11.00 2.86
CA VAL A 95 6.22 10.86 1.82
C VAL A 95 6.76 11.38 0.50
N ARG A 96 7.32 12.59 0.45
CA ARG A 96 7.89 13.17 -0.79
C ARG A 96 8.91 12.23 -1.45
N GLY A 97 9.89 11.76 -0.70
CA GLY A 97 10.92 10.84 -1.21
C GLY A 97 10.41 9.42 -1.50
N THR A 98 9.29 9.03 -0.90
CA THR A 98 8.64 7.73 -1.14
C THR A 98 7.85 7.76 -2.43
N LEU A 99 7.03 8.80 -2.67
CA LEU A 99 6.25 8.93 -3.90
C LEU A 99 7.15 8.97 -5.14
N GLN A 100 8.20 9.79 -5.12
CA GLN A 100 9.19 9.85 -6.20
C GLN A 100 9.85 8.49 -6.48
N TRP A 101 10.11 7.71 -5.43
CA TRP A 101 10.70 6.39 -5.59
C TRP A 101 9.68 5.40 -6.17
N LEU A 102 8.43 5.42 -5.72
CA LEU A 102 7.36 4.58 -6.25
C LEU A 102 7.10 4.84 -7.72
N ASP A 103 7.07 6.11 -8.15
CA ASP A 103 6.92 6.50 -9.55
C ASP A 103 8.04 5.95 -10.45
N ALA A 104 9.24 5.74 -9.89
CA ALA A 104 10.38 5.20 -10.60
C ALA A 104 10.41 3.66 -10.65
N GLN A 105 9.50 2.94 -9.96
CA GLN A 105 9.49 1.48 -9.94
C GLN A 105 8.51 0.93 -10.98
N PRO A 106 8.98 0.28 -12.06
CA PRO A 106 8.10 -0.19 -13.13
C PRO A 106 7.16 -1.33 -12.69
N TYR A 107 7.49 -2.03 -11.60
CA TYR A 107 6.69 -3.09 -11.02
C TYR A 107 5.64 -2.57 -10.00
N VAL A 108 5.64 -1.28 -9.67
CA VAL A 108 4.58 -0.66 -8.88
C VAL A 108 3.60 0.00 -9.85
N ALA A 109 2.43 -0.60 -10.01
CA ALA A 109 1.43 -0.08 -10.95
C ALA A 109 0.57 1.03 -10.32
N ARG A 110 0.28 0.93 -9.02
CA ARG A 110 -0.56 1.90 -8.29
C ARG A 110 -0.15 1.96 -6.82
N TYR A 111 -0.39 3.11 -6.20
CA TYR A 111 -0.26 3.26 -4.76
C TYR A 111 -1.32 4.21 -4.20
N SER A 112 -1.74 3.96 -2.97
CA SER A 112 -2.73 4.72 -2.23
C SER A 112 -2.22 4.95 -0.81
N MET A 113 -1.93 6.21 -0.49
CA MET A 113 -1.44 6.56 0.84
C MET A 113 -2.63 6.67 1.80
N PHE A 114 -2.50 6.06 2.99
CA PHE A 114 -3.55 6.15 4.01
C PHE A 114 -3.50 7.53 4.67
N GLY A 115 -4.57 8.31 4.52
CA GLY A 115 -4.72 9.57 5.23
C GLY A 115 -5.68 10.63 4.69
N PRO A 116 -6.64 10.38 3.76
CA PRO A 116 -7.56 11.42 3.29
C PRO A 116 -8.65 11.77 4.33
N MET A 117 -8.21 12.15 5.53
CA MET A 117 -9.00 12.50 6.71
C MET A 117 -8.17 13.41 7.62
N ASN A 118 -8.78 13.94 8.67
CA ASN A 118 -8.10 14.76 9.68
C ASN A 118 -7.47 13.91 10.80
N SER A 119 -6.63 14.53 11.62
CA SER A 119 -5.81 13.85 12.65
C SER A 119 -6.63 13.00 13.64
N PRO A 120 -7.78 13.47 14.16
CA PRO A 120 -8.64 12.65 15.04
C PRO A 120 -9.15 11.35 14.42
N ASN A 121 -9.24 11.27 13.08
CA ASN A 121 -9.74 10.10 12.37
C ASN A 121 -8.63 9.16 11.88
N MET A 122 -7.36 9.48 12.09
CA MET A 122 -6.20 8.71 11.58
C MET A 122 -5.90 7.39 12.33
N ALA A 123 -6.84 6.86 13.12
CA ALA A 123 -6.68 5.57 13.81
C ALA A 123 -5.32 5.39 14.55
N GLY A 124 -4.82 6.45 15.20
CA GLY A 124 -3.55 6.42 15.94
C GLY A 124 -2.32 6.87 15.16
N ILE A 125 -2.47 7.32 13.90
CA ILE A 125 -1.35 7.84 13.08
C ILE A 125 -1.58 9.32 12.69
N PRO A 126 -1.74 10.23 13.67
CA PRO A 126 -2.23 11.59 13.42
C PRO A 126 -1.35 12.42 12.48
N ASN A 127 -0.04 12.18 12.49
CA ASN A 127 0.93 12.94 11.68
C ASN A 127 0.87 12.62 10.18
N GLY A 128 0.11 11.60 9.79
CA GLY A 128 -0.17 11.26 8.40
C GLY A 128 -1.44 11.89 7.82
N ALA A 129 -2.21 12.63 8.62
CA ALA A 129 -3.46 13.25 8.17
C ALA A 129 -3.24 14.18 6.97
N MET A 130 -4.07 14.06 5.95
CA MET A 130 -4.00 14.90 4.74
C MET A 130 -4.89 16.14 4.81
N VAL A 131 -5.83 16.17 5.76
CA VAL A 131 -6.80 17.26 5.92
C VAL A 131 -6.62 17.90 7.31
N THR A 132 -6.76 19.22 7.42
CA THR A 132 -6.75 19.94 8.70
C THR A 132 -7.94 19.55 9.58
N ASP A 133 -7.83 19.73 10.89
CA ASP A 133 -8.87 19.30 11.84
C ASP A 133 -10.22 19.99 11.62
N ASP A 134 -10.22 21.22 11.14
CA ASP A 134 -11.40 22.00 10.75
C ASP A 134 -11.94 21.67 9.35
N LEU A 135 -11.31 20.72 8.65
CA LEU A 135 -11.65 20.26 7.30
C LEU A 135 -11.55 21.34 6.21
N SER A 136 -10.90 22.46 6.49
CA SER A 136 -10.87 23.60 5.57
C SER A 136 -9.75 23.52 4.53
N GLN A 137 -8.67 22.79 4.82
CA GLN A 137 -7.45 22.77 4.00
C GLN A 137 -6.77 21.41 3.99
N LEU A 138 -5.87 21.23 3.01
CA LEU A 138 -4.91 20.13 3.05
C LEU A 138 -3.75 20.47 4.01
N THR A 139 -3.30 19.48 4.77
CA THR A 139 -2.03 19.54 5.49
C THR A 139 -0.87 19.53 4.51
N GLU A 140 0.37 19.70 5.00
CA GLU A 140 1.56 19.56 4.16
C GLU A 140 1.63 18.16 3.50
N VAL A 141 1.30 17.11 4.26
CA VAL A 141 1.24 15.73 3.74
C VAL A 141 0.18 15.62 2.63
N GLY A 142 -1.00 16.20 2.83
CA GLY A 142 -2.07 16.21 1.83
C GLY A 142 -1.68 16.96 0.56
N LYS A 143 -1.00 18.10 0.68
CA LYS A 143 -0.50 18.87 -0.48
C LYS A 143 0.54 18.08 -1.26
N ILE A 144 1.49 17.44 -0.58
CA ILE A 144 2.51 16.60 -1.24
C ILE A 144 1.84 15.45 -1.99
N TYR A 145 0.92 14.72 -1.35
CA TYR A 145 0.24 13.58 -1.98
C TYR A 145 -0.64 14.00 -3.17
N ALA A 146 -1.26 15.17 -3.11
CA ALA A 146 -2.05 15.74 -4.20
C ALA A 146 -1.21 16.38 -5.32
N GLY A 147 0.12 16.41 -5.21
CA GLY A 147 1.00 17.04 -6.19
C GLY A 147 0.94 18.58 -6.19
N LEU A 148 0.59 19.18 -5.05
CA LEU A 148 0.46 20.63 -4.86
C LEU A 148 1.68 21.26 -4.16
N ALA A 149 2.65 20.46 -3.72
CA ALA A 149 3.85 20.89 -2.99
C ALA A 149 5.08 20.04 -3.33
#